data_AF-A0A180F0V1-F1
#
_entry.id   AF-A0A180F0V1-F1
#
_cell.length_a   1.000
_cell.length_b   1.000
_cell.length_c   1.000
_cell.angle_alpha   90.00
_cell.angle_beta   90.00
_cell.angle_gamma   90.00
#
_symmetry.space_group_name_H-M   'P 1'
#
loop_
_entity.id
_entity.type
_entity.pdbx_description
1 polymer ?
#
loop_
_entity_poly.entity_id
_entity_poly.type
_entity_poly.pdbx_seq_one_letter_code
_entity_poly.pdbx_strand_id
1 'polypeptide(L)' 'MKDTYKKQVSLLLDILPVIAEEKNFALHGGTAINLFHLDMPRLSIDIDLTYIPFSNDRNKDLEGSGFHWKILRCD' A
#
# COMPACT_ATOMS: atom_id res chain seq x y z
N MET A 1 3.37 1.65 -24.07
CA MET A 1 3.30 0.70 -22.94
C MET A 1 4.45 0.89 -21.94
N LYS A 2 5.71 0.58 -22.28
CA LYS A 2 6.84 0.70 -21.32
C LYS A 2 6.94 2.10 -20.66
N ASP A 3 6.72 3.17 -21.42
CA ASP A 3 6.78 4.53 -20.86
C ASP A 3 5.62 4.84 -19.90
N THR A 4 4.44 4.27 -20.15
CA THR A 4 3.29 4.38 -19.23
C THR A 4 3.60 3.71 -17.90
N TYR A 5 4.14 2.49 -17.91
CA TYR A 5 4.56 1.79 -16.70
C TYR A 5 5.67 2.53 -15.95
N LYS A 6 6.65 3.08 -16.65
CA LYS A 6 7.69 3.91 -16.03
C LYS A 6 7.11 5.13 -15.32
N LYS A 7 6.13 5.79 -15.93
CA LYS A 7 5.43 6.93 -15.30
C LYS A 7 4.66 6.51 -14.06
N GLN A 8 3.97 5.36 -14.09
CA GLN A 8 3.27 4.81 -12.93
C GLN A 8 4.23 4.47 -11.78
N VAL A 9 5.36 3.82 -12.08
CA VAL A 9 6.39 3.52 -11.07
C VAL A 9 6.99 4.81 -10.52
N SER A 10 7.27 5.82 -11.35
CA SER A 10 7.74 7.12 -10.88
C SER A 10 6.75 7.74 -9.90
N LEU A 11 5.46 7.78 -10.26
CA LEU A 11 4.41 8.31 -9.40
C LEU A 11 4.31 7.54 -8.07
N LEU A 12 4.43 6.22 -8.11
CA LEU A 12 4.45 5.38 -6.91
C LEU A 12 5.62 5.77 -5.99
N LEU A 13 6.83 5.88 -6.55
CA LEU A 13 8.03 6.27 -5.80
C LEU A 13 7.91 7.69 -5.22
N ASP A 14 7.26 8.60 -5.93
CA ASP A 14 7.02 9.97 -5.48
C ASP A 14 6.03 10.03 -4.29
N ILE A 15 5.02 9.15 -4.27
CA ILE A 15 3.98 9.12 -3.23
C ILE A 15 4.41 8.30 -2.00
N LEU A 16 5.28 7.29 -2.16
CA LEU A 16 5.71 6.42 -1.06
C LEU A 16 6.22 7.15 0.19
N PRO A 17 7.04 8.22 0.09
CA PRO A 17 7.44 9.01 1.25
C PRO A 17 6.27 9.64 2.00
N VAL A 18 5.26 10.12 1.28
CA VAL A 18 4.05 10.71 1.88
C VAL A 18 3.25 9.65 2.62
N ILE A 19 3.12 8.44 2.06
CA ILE A 19 2.47 7.31 2.73
C ILE A 19 3.24 6.90 3.99
N ALA A 20 4.58 6.94 3.93
CA ALA A 20 5.43 6.59 5.06
C ALA A 20 5.33 7.55 6.25
N GLU A 21 4.80 8.77 6.07
CA GLU A 21 4.49 9.70 7.17
C GLU A 21 3.28 9.23 8.00
N GLU A 22 2.36 8.46 7.40
CA GLU A 22 1.19 7.93 8.09
C GLU A 22 1.54 6.65 8.86
N LYS A 23 1.68 6.80 10.18
CA LYS A 23 2.13 5.73 11.10
C LYS A 23 1.15 4.56 11.19
N ASN A 24 -0.10 4.77 10.79
CA ASN A 24 -1.13 3.73 10.86
C ASN A 24 -1.08 2.78 9.66
N PHE A 25 -0.24 3.01 8.66
CA PHE A 25 -0.09 2.11 7.52
C PHE A 25 1.25 1.39 7.52
N ALA A 26 1.21 0.08 7.27
CA ALA A 26 2.37 -0.76 7.01
C ALA A 26 2.35 -1.19 5.54
N LEU A 27 3.42 -0.86 4.81
CA LEU A 27 3.64 -1.34 3.45
C LEU A 27 4.08 -2.81 3.48
N HIS A 28 3.48 -3.64 2.62
CA HIS A 28 3.82 -5.06 2.50
C HIS A 28 3.76 -5.56 1.06
N GLY A 29 3.73 -6.89 0.89
CA GLY A 29 3.52 -7.53 -0.41
C GLY A 29 4.76 -7.52 -1.30
N GLY A 30 4.54 -7.83 -2.57
CA GLY A 30 5.62 -7.98 -3.55
C GLY A 30 6.37 -6.66 -3.80
N THR A 31 5.67 -5.53 -3.76
CA THR A 31 6.27 -4.20 -3.95
C THR A 31 7.24 -3.86 -2.82
N ALA A 32 6.85 -4.09 -1.55
CA ALA A 32 7.75 -3.89 -0.43
C ALA A 32 9.02 -4.74 -0.55
N ILE A 33 8.86 -6.01 -0.89
CA ILE A 33 10.00 -6.91 -1.10
C ILE A 33 10.92 -6.38 -2.20
N ASN A 34 10.36 -5.94 -3.33
CA ASN A 34 11.15 -5.45 -4.47
C ASN A 34 11.89 -4.13 -4.19
N LEU A 35 11.32 -3.25 -3.38
CA LEU A 35 11.90 -1.93 -3.12
C LEU A 35 12.90 -1.96 -1.96
N PHE A 36 12.65 -2.79 -0.93
CA PHE A 36 13.39 -2.72 0.33
C PHE A 36 14.20 -3.99 0.66
N HIS A 37 13.96 -5.12 -0.01
CA HIS A 37 14.62 -6.38 0.32
C HIS A 37 15.38 -7.03 -0.84
N LEU A 38 14.79 -7.08 -2.03
CA LEU A 38 15.32 -7.78 -3.20
C LEU A 38 15.29 -6.89 -4.43
N ASP A 39 16.43 -6.69 -5.08
CA ASP A 39 16.53 -5.98 -6.37
C ASP A 39 16.18 -6.94 -7.53
N MET A 40 14.90 -7.32 -7.64
CA MET A 40 14.46 -8.17 -8.75
C MET A 40 14.28 -7.33 -10.02
N PRO A 41 14.62 -7.85 -11.22
CA PRO A 41 14.55 -7.10 -12.47
C PRO A 41 13.11 -7.00 -13.01
N ARG A 42 12.18 -6.48 -12.21
CA ARG A 42 10.77 -6.28 -12.54
C ARG A 42 10.29 -4.90 -12.07
N LEU A 43 9.29 -4.38 -12.76
CA LEU A 43 8.54 -3.21 -12.29
C LEU A 43 7.42 -3.68 -11.35
N SER A 44 7.18 -2.93 -10.28
CA SER A 44 6.05 -3.13 -9.37
C SER A 44 5.22 -1.84 -9.39
N ILE A 45 3.94 -1.94 -9.75
CA ILE A 45 3.02 -0.79 -9.82
C ILE A 45 1.91 -0.84 -8.78
N ASP A 46 1.76 -1.97 -8.09
CA ASP A 46 0.77 -2.13 -7.03
C ASP A 46 1.34 -1.65 -5.68
N ILE A 47 0.47 -1.19 -4.79
CA ILE A 47 0.84 -0.82 -3.41
C ILE A 47 -0.10 -1.51 -2.43
N ASP A 48 0.45 -2.39 -1.61
CA ASP A 48 -0.29 -3.09 -0.57
C ASP A 48 -0.04 -2.45 0.79
N LEU A 49 -1.08 -1.87 1.39
CA LEU A 49 -1.02 -1.26 2.72
C LEU A 49 -1.93 -2.00 3.70
N THR A 50 -1.39 -2.30 4.86
CA THR A 50 -2.14 -2.79 6.02
C THR A 50 -2.33 -1.64 7.00
N TYR A 51 -3.58 -1.33 7.35
CA TYR A 51 -3.87 -0.48 8.51
C TYR A 51 -3.43 -1.25 9.77
N ILE A 52 -2.67 -0.65 10.69
CA ILE A 52 -2.14 -1.36 11.88
C ILE A 52 -2.86 -1.07 13.21
N PRO A 53 -3.68 0.00 13.38
CA PRO A 53 -4.46 0.24 14.60
C PRO A 53 -5.66 -0.70 14.80
N PHE A 54 -5.43 -2.01 14.65
CA PHE A 54 -6.41 -3.03 14.97
C PHE A 54 -6.26 -3.43 16.44
N SER A 55 -7.39 -3.78 17.08
CA SER A 55 -7.37 -4.36 18.40
C SER A 55 -7.10 -5.87 18.32
N ASN A 56 -6.88 -6.51 19.47
CA ASN A 56 -6.80 -7.98 19.54
C ASN A 56 -8.16 -8.67 19.38
N ASP A 57 -9.23 -7.91 19.15
CA ASP A 57 -10.60 -8.41 19.05
C ASP A 57 -11.22 -7.98 17.71
N ARG A 58 -11.26 -8.94 16.79
CA ARG A 58 -11.87 -8.76 15.46
C ARG A 58 -13.30 -8.24 15.54
N ASN A 59 -14.10 -8.70 16.50
CA ASN A 59 -15.50 -8.28 16.56
C ASN A 59 -15.59 -6.81 16.99
N LYS A 60 -14.72 -6.35 17.90
CA LYS A 60 -14.65 -4.92 18.24
C LYS A 60 -14.22 -4.05 17.06
N ASP A 61 -13.24 -4.52 16.29
CA ASP A 61 -12.78 -3.79 15.11
C ASP A 61 -13.84 -3.73 14.01
N LEU A 62 -14.70 -4.76 13.92
CA LEU A 62 -15.82 -4.83 12.97
C LEU A 62 -17.09 -4.10 13.46
N GLU A 63 -17.31 -4.01 14.77
CA GLU A 63 -18.48 -3.34 15.38
C GLU A 63 -18.27 -1.82 15.50
N GLY A 64 -17.05 -1.37 15.81
CA GLY A 64 -16.68 0.06 15.82
C GLY A 64 -16.63 0.67 14.41
N SER A 65 -16.64 -0.17 13.39
CA SER A 65 -16.67 0.25 12.00
C SER A 65 -18.06 0.52 11.45
N GLY A 66 -18.46 1.79 11.58
CA GLY A 66 -19.06 2.51 10.45
C GLY A 66 -18.07 2.69 9.27
N PHE A 67 -16.95 1.94 9.23
CA PHE A 67 -15.98 1.93 8.14
C PHE A 67 -16.61 1.26 6.92
N HIS A 68 -17.29 2.10 6.15
CA HIS A 68 -17.52 1.90 4.75
C HIS A 68 -16.14 1.83 4.07
N TRP A 69 -15.50 0.66 4.07
CA TRP A 69 -14.38 0.35 3.19
C TRP A 69 -14.91 0.40 1.76
N LYS A 70 -15.11 1.62 1.24
CA LYS A 70 -14.90 1.84 -0.18
C LYS A 70 -13.44 1.47 -0.35
N ILE A 71 -13.22 0.23 -0.77
CA ILE A 71 -12.06 -0.16 -1.55
C ILE A 71 -11.85 1.04 -2.48
N LEU A 72 -10.80 1.83 -2.21
CA LEU A 72 -10.32 2.80 -3.18
C LEU A 72 -9.81 1.94 -4.32
N ARG A 73 -10.74 1.50 -5.19
CA ARG A 73 -10.37 1.15 -6.55
C ARG A 73 -9.88 2.47 -7.12
N CYS A 74 -8.56 2.57 -7.17
CA CYS A 74 -7.93 3.46 -8.13
C CYS A 74 -8.31 2.88 -9.49
N ASP A 75 -9.40 3.39 -10.07
CA ASP A 75 -9.71 3.20 -11.48
C ASP A 75 -8.65 3.91 -12.36
#